data_AF-A0A7Z0I0N2-F1
#
_entry.id   AF-A0A7Z0I0N2-F1
#
_cell.length_a   1.000
_cell.length_b   1.000
_cell.length_c   1.000
_cell.angle_alpha   90.00
_cell.angle_beta   90.00
_cell.angle_gamma   90.00
#
_symmetry.space_group_name_H-M   'P 1'
#
loop_
_entity.id
_entity.type
_entity.pdbx_description
1 polymer ?
#
loop_
_entity_poly.entity_id
_entity_poly.type
_entity_poly.pdbx_seq_one_letter_code
_entity_poly.pdbx_strand_id
1 'polypeptide(L)' 'MTDHPTHAAPETEVVSAFRVCCDGGEGALGHPRVWLSIPLDSGWVDCGYCDKRFIHEDYVDEVNPAA' A
#
# COMPACT_ATOMS: atom_id res chain seq x y z
N MET A 1 -16.65 5.75 6.70
CA MET A 1 -15.79 6.95 6.75
C MET A 1 -14.44 6.55 6.19
N THR A 2 -14.37 6.26 4.90
CA THR A 2 -13.13 5.81 4.24
C THR A 2 -12.56 7.00 3.50
N ASP A 3 -12.13 8.01 4.26
CA ASP A 3 -11.27 9.05 3.72
C ASP A 3 -9.84 8.55 3.93
N HIS A 4 -9.35 7.84 2.94
CA HIS A 4 -7.99 7.36 2.95
C HIS A 4 -7.08 8.56 2.64
N PRO A 5 -6.23 9.02 3.57
CA PRO A 5 -5.55 10.29 3.40
C PRO A 5 -4.70 10.30 2.13
N THR A 6 -4.95 11.29 1.26
CA THR A 6 -4.11 11.67 0.11
C THR A 6 -2.77 12.28 0.57
N HIS A 7 -2.25 11.82 1.70
CA HIS A 7 -0.92 12.20 2.16
C HIS A 7 0.13 11.37 1.41
N ALA A 8 1.29 11.97 1.17
CA ALA A 8 2.44 11.26 0.61
C ALA A 8 2.80 10.14 1.59
N ALA A 9 2.57 8.89 1.18
CA ALA A 9 3.01 7.75 1.97
C ALA A 9 4.55 7.78 2.02
N PRO A 10 5.17 7.68 3.21
CA PRO A 10 6.63 7.76 3.32
C PRO A 10 7.31 6.57 2.64
N GLU A 11 6.62 5.44 2.52
CA GLU A 11 7.08 4.24 1.85
C GLU A 11 5.98 3.68 0.94
N THR A 12 6.24 3.63 -0.37
CA THR A 12 5.39 3.01 -1.39
C THR A 12 6.08 1.79 -1.97
N GLU A 13 5.32 0.70 -2.15
CA GLU A 13 5.81 -0.53 -2.77
C GLU A 13 4.92 -0.87 -3.98
N VAL A 14 5.56 -1.11 -5.12
CA VAL A 14 4.87 -1.49 -6.35
C VAL A 14 4.76 -3.00 -6.40
N VAL A 15 3.54 -3.50 -6.60
CA VAL A 15 3.23 -4.92 -6.68
C VAL A 15 2.54 -5.25 -8.00
N SER A 16 2.70 -6.50 -8.46
CA SER A 16 2.07 -7.01 -9.68
C SER A 16 0.75 -7.75 -9.43
N ALA A 17 0.30 -7.82 -8.19
CA ALA A 17 -0.85 -8.63 -7.78
C ALA A 17 -1.82 -7.80 -6.94
N PHE A 18 -3.12 -7.99 -7.18
CA PHE A 18 -4.18 -7.37 -6.40
C PHE A 18 -4.29 -7.89 -4.96
N ARG A 19 -3.57 -8.96 -4.63
CA ARG A 19 -3.53 -9.50 -3.27
C ARG A 19 -2.09 -9.56 -2.81
N VAL A 20 -1.79 -8.80 -1.77
CA VAL A 20 -0.43 -8.59 -1.27
C VAL A 20 -0.33 -9.10 0.16
N CYS A 21 0.80 -9.69 0.50
CA CYS A 21 1.16 -9.94 1.90
C CYS A 21 2.05 -8.81 2.40
N CYS A 22 1.60 -8.11 3.44
CA CYS A 22 2.48 -7.21 4.20
C CYS A 22 3.02 -7.99 5.39
N ASP A 23 4.32 -8.23 5.42
CA ASP A 23 5.02 -8.86 6.55
C ASP A 23 5.51 -7.82 7.59
N GLY A 24 5.08 -6.56 7.47
CA GLY A 24 5.29 -5.52 8.48
C GLY A 24 6.72 -4.96 8.61
N GLY A 25 7.67 -5.46 7.82
CA GLY A 25 9.08 -5.06 7.88
C GLY A 25 9.80 -5.54 9.16
N GLU A 26 11.12 -5.70 9.09
CA GLU A 26 11.94 -6.05 10.26
C GLU A 26 12.04 -4.83 11.21
N GLY A 27 11.29 -4.85 12.31
CA GLY A 27 11.37 -3.81 13.34
C GLY A 27 10.44 -4.04 14.53
N ALA A 28 10.67 -3.31 15.63
CA ALA A 28 9.87 -3.42 16.86
C ALA A 28 8.41 -2.96 16.72
N LEU A 29 8.08 -2.25 15.63
CA LEU A 29 6.73 -1.81 15.26
C LEU A 29 6.16 -2.61 14.06
N GLY A 30 6.86 -3.64 13.59
CA GLY A 30 6.33 -4.52 12.55
C GLY A 30 5.15 -5.36 13.06
N HIS A 31 4.17 -5.61 12.20
CA HIS A 31 3.02 -6.47 12.51
C HIS A 31 3.19 -7.88 11.90
N PRO A 32 2.45 -8.89 12.39
CA PRO A 32 2.42 -10.21 11.78
C PRO A 32 1.96 -10.15 10.32
N ARG A 33 2.33 -11.14 9.50
CA ARG A 33 1.87 -11.23 8.11
C ARG A 33 0.37 -11.03 7.98
N VAL A 34 -0.03 -9.97 7.29
CA VAL A 34 -1.43 -9.72 6.91
C VAL A 34 -1.56 -9.75 5.40
N TRP A 35 -2.75 -10.09 4.94
CA TRP A 35 -3.10 -10.08 3.53
C TRP A 35 -3.98 -8.88 3.25
N LEU A 36 -3.52 -8.02 2.35
CA LEU A 36 -4.23 -6.84 1.89
C LEU A 36 -4.74 -7.10 0.47
N SER A 37 -5.93 -6.59 0.18
CA SER A 37 -6.52 -6.65 -1.16
C SER A 37 -6.55 -5.24 -1.73
N ILE A 38 -5.92 -5.04 -2.88
CA ILE A 38 -5.93 -3.78 -3.62
C ILE A 38 -7.27 -3.65 -4.33
N PRO A 39 -8.06 -2.59 -4.06
CA PRO A 39 -9.28 -2.32 -4.80
C PRO A 39 -8.95 -1.90 -6.24
N LEU A 40 -9.66 -2.49 -7.20
CA LEU A 40 -9.55 -2.18 -8.64
C LEU A 40 -9.98 -0.74 -8.99
N ASP A 41 -10.73 -0.08 -8.11
CA ASP A 41 -11.23 1.29 -8.33
C ASP A 41 -10.15 2.34 -8.02
N SER A 42 -9.32 2.11 -7.00
CA SER A 42 -8.27 3.03 -6.59
C SER A 42 -6.87 2.60 -7.02
N GLY A 43 -6.62 1.30 -7.20
CA GLY A 43 -5.31 0.78 -7.63
C GLY A 43 -4.24 0.70 -6.54
N TRP A 44 -4.58 1.06 -5.30
CA TRP A 44 -3.66 1.00 -4.16
C TRP A 44 -4.37 0.67 -2.84
N VAL A 45 -3.59 0.16 -1.88
CA VAL A 45 -4.03 -0.11 -0.50
C VAL A 45 -2.91 0.23 0.46
N ASP A 46 -3.26 0.80 1.60
CA ASP A 46 -2.35 1.03 2.71
C ASP A 46 -2.33 -0.17 3.68
N CYS A 47 -1.22 -0.30 4.40
CA CYS A 47 -1.18 -1.11 5.59
C CYS A 47 -1.46 -0.24 6.81
N GLY A 48 -2.58 -0.44 7.49
CA GLY A 48 -2.96 0.28 8.72
C GLY A 48 -2.08 0.03 9.96
N TYR A 49 -0.89 -0.55 9.80
CA TYR A 49 0.08 -0.79 10.87
C TYR A 49 1.45 -0.18 10.55
N CYS A 50 1.94 -0.38 9.32
CA CYS A 50 3.25 0.12 8.90
C CYS A 50 3.17 1.39 8.04
N ASP A 51 1.97 1.87 7.73
CA ASP A 51 1.71 3.01 6.83
C ASP A 51 2.33 2.86 5.43
N LYS A 52 2.74 1.63 5.07
CA LYS A 52 3.23 1.29 3.73
C LYS A 52 2.07 1.27 2.75
N ARG A 53 2.22 1.93 1.61
CA ARG A 53 1.22 1.92 0.54
C ARG A 53 1.66 0.96 -0.56
N PHE A 54 0.84 -0.05 -0.81
CA PHE A 54 1.00 -0.98 -1.91
C PHE A 54 0.21 -0.47 -3.11
N ILE A 55 0.90 -0.26 -4.23
CA ILE A 55 0.30 0.22 -5.48
C ILE A 55 0.46 -0.87 -6.52
N HIS A 56 -0.59 -1.16 -7.27
CA HIS A 56 -0.50 -2.09 -8.38
C HIS A 56 0.28 -1.44 -9.54
N GLU A 57 1.17 -2.18 -10.20
CA GLU A 57 2.02 -1.67 -11.29
C GLU A 57 1.26 -0.87 -12.37
N ASP A 58 0.05 -1.31 -12.69
CA ASP A 58 -0.87 -0.68 -13.66
C ASP A 58 -1.33 0.73 -13.23
N TYR A 59 -1.37 1.01 -11.92
CA TYR A 59 -1.87 2.25 -11.32
C TYR A 59 -0.75 3.13 -10.74
N VAL A 60 0.52 2.74 -10.88
CA VAL A 60 1.66 3.51 -10.36
C VAL A 60 1.71 4.92 -10.93
N ASP A 61 1.47 5.05 -12.24
CA ASP A 61 1.51 6.34 -12.95
C ASP A 61 0.38 7.28 -12.51
N GLU A 62 -0.78 6.72 -12.18
CA GLU A 62 -1.95 7.50 -11.74
C GLU A 62 -1.86 7.94 -10.28
N VAL A 63 -1.23 7.13 -9.43
CA VAL A 63 -1.25 7.30 -7.97
C VAL A 63 0.00 8.02 -7.44
N ASN A 64 1.14 7.91 -8.12
CA ASN A 64 2.38 8.56 -7.70
C ASN A 64 2.85 9.63 -8.70
N PRO A 65 2.36 10.89 -8.61
CA PRO A 65 2.81 11.97 -9.48
C PRO A 65 4.23 12.50 -9.15
N ALA A 66 5.00 11.80 -8.30
CA ALA A 66 6.28 12.26 -7.76
C ALA A 66 7.50 11.41 -8.19
N ALA A 67 7.42 10.67 -9.30
CA ALA A 67 8.62 10.12 -9.94
C ALA A 67 9.48 11.24 -10.57
#